data_AF-A0A0F7Y659-F1
#
_entry.id   AF-A0A0F7Y659-F1
#
_cell.length_a   1.000
_cell.length_b   1.000
_cell.length_c   1.000
_cell.angle_alpha   90.00
_cell.angle_beta   90.00
_cell.angle_gamma   90.00
#
_symmetry.space_group_name_H-M   'P 1'
#
loop_
_entity.id
_entity.type
_entity.pdbx_description
1 polymer ?
#
loop_
_entity_poly.entity_id
_entity_poly.type
_entity_poly.pdbx_seq_one_letter_code
_entity_poly.pdbx_strand_id
1 'polypeptide(L)' 'MIAAYFLIVLFTAGKDSAMTSVPMESAEACQQAAVQAKADLEGAFSIVRTSCVRGKP' A
#
# COMPACT_ATOMS: atom_id res chain seq x y z
N MET A 1 15.78 11.18 6.39
CA MET A 1 14.46 11.64 5.90
C MET A 1 13.41 10.72 6.51
N ILE A 2 12.53 11.24 7.37
CA ILE A 2 11.33 10.49 7.77
C ILE A 2 10.35 10.64 6.61
N ALA A 3 9.92 9.53 6.01
CA ALA A 3 8.92 9.58 4.95
C ALA A 3 7.64 10.20 5.51
N ALA A 4 7.15 11.26 4.84
CA ALA A 4 5.96 11.96 5.27
C ALA A 4 4.69 11.13 5.02
N TYR A 5 4.75 10.15 4.12
CA TYR A 5 3.63 9.27 3.78
C TYR A 5 4.08 7.81 3.77
N PHE A 6 3.13 6.92 4.05
CA PHE A 6 3.31 5.49 3.97
C PHE A 6 2.19 4.89 3.13
N LEU A 7 2.56 4.10 2.14
CA LEU A 7 1.65 3.21 1.44
C LEU A 7 1.54 1.93 2.25
N ILE A 8 0.34 1.63 2.72
CA ILE A 8 0.00 0.35 3.34
C ILE A 8 -0.73 -0.50 2.31
N VAL A 9 -0.23 -1.73 2.11
CA VAL A 9 -0.89 -2.73 1.27
C VAL A 9 -1.26 -3.92 2.14
N LEU A 10 -2.56 -4.20 2.23
CA LEU A 10 -3.09 -5.38 2.88
C LEU A 10 -3.61 -6.33 1.79
N PHE A 11 -3.14 -7.56 1.79
CA PHE A 11 -3.62 -8.57 0.85
C PHE A 11 -3.85 -9.91 1.51
N THR A 12 -4.73 -10.71 0.90
CA THR A 12 -5.05 -12.07 1.37
C THR A 12 -4.71 -13.12 0.32
N ALA A 13 -3.95 -14.13 0.71
CA ALA A 13 -3.62 -15.30 -0.09
C ALA A 13 -4.29 -16.53 0.53
N GLY A 14 -5.47 -16.92 0.02
CA GLY A 14 -6.24 -18.00 0.64
C GLY A 14 -6.73 -17.63 2.05
N LYS A 15 -6.23 -18.31 3.08
CA LYS A 15 -6.58 -18.03 4.49
C LYS A 15 -5.63 -17.05 5.18
N ASP A 16 -4.49 -16.78 4.55
CA ASP A 16 -3.44 -15.95 5.13
C ASP A 16 -3.62 -14.49 4.69
N SER A 17 -3.32 -13.57 5.61
CA SER A 17 -3.32 -12.14 5.36
C SER A 17 -1.93 -11.58 5.63
N ALA A 18 -1.45 -10.70 4.76
CA ALA A 18 -0.19 -10.01 4.93
C ALA A 18 -0.36 -8.51 4.75
N MET A 19 0.47 -7.74 5.45
CA MET A 19 0.52 -6.30 5.39
C MET A 19 1.94 -5.85 5.06
N THR A 20 2.07 -4.92 4.12
CA THR A 20 3.33 -4.25 3.81
C THR A 20 3.16 -2.75 3.98
N SER A 21 4.24 -2.08 4.37
CA SER A 21 4.30 -0.63 4.48
C SER A 21 5.50 -0.10 3.71
N VAL A 22 5.29 0.80 2.76
CA VAL A 22 6.34 1.40 1.95
C VAL A 22 6.38 2.91 2.22
N PRO A 23 7.53 3.46 2.65
CA PRO A 23 7.68 4.90 2.82
C PRO A 23 7.62 5.62 1.46
N MET A 24 6.88 6.72 1.41
CA MET A 24 6.69 7.54 0.20
C MET A 24 7.02 9.02 0.49
N GLU A 25 7.59 9.69 -0.50
CA GLU A 25 8.05 11.09 -0.38
C GLU A 25 6.90 12.10 -0.42
N SER A 26 5.81 11.81 -1.15
CA SER A 26 4.65 12.70 -1.27
C SER A 26 3.31 11.94 -1.24
N ALA A 27 2.23 12.70 -1.07
CA ALA A 27 0.87 12.17 -1.14
C ALA A 27 0.53 11.69 -2.56
N GLU A 28 0.91 12.44 -3.61
CA GLU A 28 0.64 12.03 -5.00
C GLU A 28 1.38 10.74 -5.35
N ALA A 29 2.67 10.65 -5.00
CA ALA A 29 3.46 9.44 -5.23
C ALA A 29 2.85 8.24 -4.51
N CYS A 30 2.39 8.43 -3.27
CA CYS A 30 1.70 7.39 -2.53
C CYS A 30 0.40 6.95 -3.24
N GLN A 31 -0.45 7.88 -3.66
CA GLN A 31 -1.72 7.54 -4.31
C GLN A 31 -1.50 6.80 -5.63
N GLN A 32 -0.55 7.23 -6.45
CA GLN A 32 -0.20 6.54 -7.70
C GLN A 32 0.31 5.12 -7.42
N ALA A 33 1.22 4.97 -6.46
CA ALA A 33 1.71 3.65 -6.05
C ALA A 33 0.60 2.77 -5.45
N ALA A 34 -0.38 3.35 -4.75
CA ALA A 34 -1.53 2.63 -4.21
C ALA A 34 -2.42 2.04 -5.32
N VAL A 35 -2.63 2.79 -6.40
CA VAL A 35 -3.38 2.32 -7.58
C VAL A 35 -2.59 1.25 -8.31
N GLN A 36 -1.29 1.48 -8.53
CA GLN A 36 -0.40 0.53 -9.20
C GLN A 36 -0.30 -0.79 -8.43
N ALA A 37 0.01 -0.73 -7.13
CA ALA A 37 0.13 -1.91 -6.29
C ALA A 37 -1.19 -2.71 -6.24
N LYS A 38 -2.33 -2.01 -6.25
CA LYS A 38 -3.62 -2.68 -6.34
C LYS A 38 -3.76 -3.42 -7.68
N ALA A 39 -3.49 -2.76 -8.81
CA ALA A 39 -3.58 -3.37 -10.13
C ALA A 39 -2.63 -4.55 -10.32
N ASP A 40 -1.41 -4.49 -9.80
CA ASP A 40 -0.41 -5.56 -9.91
C ASP A 40 -0.78 -6.80 -9.08
N LEU A 41 -1.49 -6.61 -7.97
CA LEU A 41 -1.85 -7.67 -7.03
C LEU A 41 -3.27 -8.21 -7.26
N GLU A 42 -4.14 -7.42 -7.90
CA GLU A 42 -5.48 -7.85 -8.33
C GLU A 42 -5.36 -8.95 -9.40
N GLY A 43 -5.62 -10.19 -8.99
CA GLY A 43 -5.48 -11.39 -9.81
C GLY A 43 -4.56 -12.44 -9.19
N ALA A 44 -3.55 -12.01 -8.43
CA ALA A 44 -2.69 -12.90 -7.64
C ALA A 44 -3.28 -13.16 -6.24
N PHE A 45 -3.97 -12.17 -5.67
CA PHE A 45 -4.54 -12.24 -4.33
C PHE A 45 -6.05 -12.04 -4.35
N SER A 46 -6.75 -12.66 -3.40
CA SER A 46 -8.23 -12.64 -3.35
C SER A 46 -8.79 -11.31 -2.88
N ILE A 47 -8.08 -10.63 -1.98
CA ILE A 47 -8.43 -9.29 -1.50
C ILE A 47 -7.14 -8.48 -1.51
N VAL A 48 -7.20 -7.29 -2.09
CA VAL A 48 -6.13 -6.29 -2.04
C VAL A 48 -6.73 -4.97 -1.62
N ARG A 49 -6.20 -4.39 -0.54
CA ARG A 49 -6.57 -3.07 -0.04
C ARG A 49 -5.30 -2.23 0.10
N THR A 50 -5.29 -1.08 -0.55
CA THR A 50 -4.22 -0.11 -0.43
C THR A 50 -4.70 1.11 0.34
N SER A 51 -3.83 1.74 1.11
CA SER A 51 -4.12 2.96 1.85
C SER A 51 -2.88 3.81 1.97
N CYS A 52 -3.05 5.10 1.72
CA CYS A 52 -2.01 6.10 1.93
C CYS A 52 -2.26 6.85 3.22
N VAL A 53 -1.30 6.75 4.15
CA VAL A 53 -1.37 7.43 5.44
C VAL A 53 -0.23 8.42 5.56
N ARG A 54 -0.50 9.58 6.16
CA ARG A 54 0.54 10.55 6.49
C ARG A 54 1.21 10.12 7.80
N GLY A 55 2.52 9.91 7.77
CA GLY A 55 3.32 9.71 8.98
C GLY A 55 3.24 10.97 9.83
N LYS A 56 2.73 10.85 11.07
CA LYS A 56 2.81 11.97 12.02
C LYS A 56 4.29 12.19 12.40
N PRO A 57 4.73 13.45 12.53
CA PRO A 57 5.99 13.76 13.19
C PRO A 57 5.95 13.35 14.67
#